data_AF-A0A522QMA2-F1
#
_entry.id   AF-A0A522QMA2-F1
#
_cell.length_a   1.000
_cell.length_b   1.000
_cell.length_c   1.000
_cell.angle_alpha   90.00
_cell.angle_beta   90.00
_cell.angle_gamma   90.00
#
_symmetry.space_group_name_H-M   'P 1'
#
loop_
_entity.id
_entity.type
_entity.pdbx_description
1 polymer ?
#
loop_
_entity_poly.entity_id
_entity_poly.type
_entity_poly.pdbx_seq_one_letter_code
_entity_poly.pdbx_strand_id
1 'polypeptide(L)'
;MVSHVPSRESTSPGGEPEAPRSKAPAVDAAVRILDYVGQHGGARGREMALALELNPSTGHNVAKALVQHGMLDYDAETKLY
;
A
#
# COMPACT_ATOMS: atom_id res chain seq x y z
N MET A 1 -23.87 58.98 -4.09
CA MET A 1 -24.06 57.51 -4.10
C MET A 1 -23.62 57.02 -5.46
N VAL A 2 -22.41 56.47 -5.55
CA VAL A 2 -21.85 55.97 -6.82
C VAL A 2 -21.49 54.52 -6.56
N SER A 3 -22.29 53.61 -7.12
CA SER A 3 -22.05 52.18 -7.05
C SER A 3 -20.85 51.86 -7.95
N HIS A 4 -19.73 51.51 -7.35
CA HIS A 4 -18.57 50.98 -8.06
C HIS A 4 -18.40 49.52 -7.64
N VAL A 5 -18.89 48.61 -8.49
CA VAL A 5 -18.47 47.21 -8.49
C VAL A 5 -17.53 47.08 -9.68
N PRO A 6 -16.29 46.62 -9.46
CA PRO A 6 -15.71 45.77 -10.48
C PRO A 6 -15.10 44.49 -9.90
N SER A 7 -15.31 43.45 -10.71
CA SER A 7 -14.37 42.38 -10.99
C SER A 7 -14.28 41.23 -9.99
N ARG A 8 -15.01 40.19 -10.41
CA ARG A 8 -14.78 38.78 -10.13
C ARG A 8 -13.30 38.45 -10.28
N GLU A 9 -12.59 38.32 -9.16
CA GLU A 9 -11.37 37.54 -9.14
C GLU A 9 -11.79 36.09 -8.87
N SER A 10 -12.01 35.36 -9.97
CA SER A 10 -12.06 33.90 -9.94
C SER A 10 -10.69 33.41 -9.50
N THR A 11 -10.49 33.29 -8.19
CA THR A 11 -9.40 32.48 -7.66
C THR A 11 -9.76 31.04 -7.99
N SER A 12 -9.24 30.55 -9.12
CA SER A 12 -9.17 29.11 -9.37
C SER A 12 -8.03 28.57 -8.49
N PRO A 13 -8.28 27.76 -7.44
CA PRO A 13 -7.29 26.78 -7.02
C PRO A 13 -7.31 25.65 -8.05
N GLY A 14 -6.92 25.96 -9.28
CA GLY A 14 -6.65 25.01 -10.36
C GLY A 14 -5.24 24.47 -10.17
N GLY A 15 -5.09 23.66 -9.14
CA GLY A 15 -3.87 22.96 -8.81
C GLY A 15 -4.27 21.73 -8.01
N GLU A 16 -4.99 20.80 -8.67
CA GLU A 16 -5.01 19.42 -8.17
C GLU A 16 -3.56 19.03 -7.89
N PRO A 17 -3.23 18.56 -6.68
CA PRO A 17 -1.91 18.05 -6.42
C PRO A 17 -1.65 16.96 -7.47
N GLU A 18 -0.64 17.19 -8.31
CA GLU A 18 -0.10 16.21 -9.27
C GLU A 18 -0.15 14.84 -8.59
N ALA A 19 -1.00 13.94 -9.10
CA ALA A 19 -1.23 12.65 -8.47
C ALA A 19 0.13 12.03 -8.15
N PRO A 20 0.40 11.65 -6.89
CA PRO A 20 1.75 11.27 -6.47
C PRO A 20 2.32 10.23 -7.41
N ARG A 21 3.49 10.57 -7.96
CA ARG A 21 4.23 9.82 -8.98
C ARG A 21 4.22 8.33 -8.66
N SER A 22 3.66 7.55 -9.59
CA SER A 22 3.71 6.09 -9.67
C SER A 22 3.54 5.36 -8.33
N LYS A 23 2.28 5.06 -7.97
CA LYS A 23 2.00 4.06 -6.92
C LYS A 23 2.73 2.77 -7.29
N ALA A 24 3.72 2.37 -6.50
CA ALA A 24 4.44 1.11 -6.69
C ALA A 24 3.64 -0.01 -6.01
N PRO A 25 2.82 -0.80 -6.73
CA PRO A 25 1.85 -1.70 -6.10
C PRO A 25 2.52 -2.83 -5.33
N ALA A 26 3.74 -3.20 -5.74
CA ALA A 26 4.55 -4.19 -5.04
C ALA A 26 5.05 -3.68 -3.67
N VAL A 27 5.37 -2.39 -3.56
CA VAL A 27 5.79 -1.79 -2.29
C VAL A 27 4.59 -1.68 -1.34
N ASP A 28 3.44 -1.28 -1.86
CA ASP A 28 2.18 -1.26 -1.09
C ASP A 28 1.84 -2.67 -0.56
N ALA A 29 1.90 -3.69 -1.41
CA ALA A 29 1.68 -5.08 -1.01
C ALA A 29 2.68 -5.54 0.06
N ALA A 30 3.96 -5.15 -0.05
CA ALA A 30 4.98 -5.50 0.92
C ALA A 30 4.69 -4.88 2.30
N VAL A 31 4.33 -3.60 2.35
CA VAL A 31 3.97 -2.91 3.60
C VAL A 31 2.76 -3.56 4.24
N ARG A 32 1.73 -3.87 3.46
CA ARG A 32 0.51 -4.52 3.96
C ARG A 32 0.78 -5.93 4.50
N ILE A 33 1.68 -6.68 3.87
CA ILE A 33 2.11 -8.00 4.35
C ILE A 33 2.83 -7.88 5.71
N LEU A 34 3.79 -6.95 5.82
CA LEU A 34 4.54 -6.74 7.06
C LEU A 34 3.62 -6.30 8.21
N ASP A 35 2.69 -5.37 7.94
CA ASP A 35 1.71 -4.93 8.92
C ASP A 35 0.79 -6.07 9.38
N TYR A 36 0.28 -6.88 8.44
CA TYR A 36 -0.58 -8.01 8.76
C TYR A 36 0.12 -9.04 9.65
N VAL A 37 1.35 -9.44 9.31
CA VAL A 37 2.13 -10.40 10.10
C VAL A 37 2.48 -9.80 11.47
N GLY A 38 2.84 -8.53 11.53
CA GLY A 38 3.12 -7.83 12.79
C GLY A 38 1.94 -7.78 13.75
N GLN A 39 0.70 -7.69 13.23
CA GLN A 39 -0.52 -7.71 14.04
C GLN A 39 -0.95 -9.12 14.49
N HIS A 40 -0.70 -10.15 13.68
CA HIS A 40 -1.18 -11.51 13.93
C HIS A 40 -0.12 -12.46 14.52
N GLY A 41 1.15 -12.03 14.57
CA GLY A 41 2.28 -12.82 15.07
C GLY A 41 2.76 -13.91 14.11
N GLY A 42 2.20 -13.97 12.90
CA GLY A 42 2.53 -14.94 11.86
C GLY A 42 1.34 -15.24 10.96
N ALA A 43 1.57 -15.62 9.71
CA ALA A 43 0.50 -15.98 8.79
C ALA A 43 0.91 -16.98 7.72
N ARG A 44 0.00 -17.87 7.31
CA ARG A 44 0.23 -18.68 6.12
C ARG A 44 0.04 -17.84 4.87
N GLY A 45 0.85 -18.10 3.84
CA GLY A 45 0.82 -17.31 2.60
C GLY A 45 -0.56 -17.22 1.94
N ARG A 46 -1.35 -18.30 1.98
CA ARG A 46 -2.72 -18.30 1.43
C ARG A 46 -3.70 -17.45 2.25
N GLU A 47 -3.61 -17.53 3.58
CA GLU A 47 -4.49 -16.78 4.49
C GLU A 47 -4.21 -15.29 4.37
N MET A 48 -2.92 -14.93 4.38
CA MET A 48 -2.46 -13.57 4.17
C MET A 48 -2.87 -13.02 2.79
N ALA A 49 -2.70 -13.79 1.72
CA ALA A 49 -3.11 -13.33 0.38
C ALA A 49 -4.62 -13.08 0.28
N LEU A 50 -5.44 -13.92 0.91
CA LEU A 50 -6.89 -13.73 0.98
C LEU A 50 -7.27 -12.50 1.82
N ALA A 51 -6.69 -12.37 3.02
CA ALA A 51 -6.97 -11.26 3.93
C ALA A 51 -6.58 -9.90 3.34
N LEU A 52 -5.52 -9.87 2.52
CA LEU A 52 -5.02 -8.65 1.88
C LEU A 52 -5.58 -8.45 0.46
N GLU A 53 -6.46 -9.33 -0.01
CA GLU A 53 -7.01 -9.30 -1.38
C GLU A 53 -5.91 -9.25 -2.45
N LEU A 54 -4.78 -9.91 -2.18
CA LEU A 54 -3.67 -10.02 -3.11
C LEU A 54 -3.86 -11.24 -4.01
N ASN A 55 -3.44 -11.11 -5.28
CA ASN A 55 -3.29 -12.29 -6.11
C ASN A 55 -2.33 -13.28 -5.41
N PRO A 56 -2.66 -14.59 -5.31
CA PRO A 56 -1.84 -15.56 -4.58
C PRO A 56 -0.38 -15.60 -5.03
N SER A 57 -0.13 -15.49 -6.33
CA SER A 57 1.23 -15.48 -6.89
C SER A 57 1.98 -14.21 -6.49
N THR A 58 1.31 -13.05 -6.52
CA THR A 58 1.90 -11.77 -6.09
C THR A 58 2.22 -11.79 -4.61
N GLY A 59 1.27 -12.20 -3.76
CA GLY A 59 1.48 -12.29 -2.31
C GLY A 59 2.63 -13.23 -1.95
N HIS A 60 2.72 -14.39 -2.61
CA HIS A 60 3.82 -15.32 -2.42
C HIS A 60 5.17 -14.75 -2.87
N ASN A 61 5.24 -14.11 -4.04
CA ASN A 61 6.49 -13.52 -4.55
C ASN A 61 6.99 -12.38 -3.66
N VAL A 62 6.09 -11.53 -3.17
CA VAL A 62 6.43 -10.43 -2.26
C VAL A 62 6.87 -10.98 -0.91
N ALA A 63 6.13 -11.93 -0.31
CA ALA A 63 6.53 -12.55 0.96
C ALA A 63 7.89 -13.25 0.86
N LYS A 64 8.14 -13.98 -0.24
CA LYS A 64 9.44 -14.60 -0.52
C LYS A 64 10.56 -13.56 -0.64
N ALA A 65 10.31 -12.44 -1.31
CA ALA A 65 11.30 -11.36 -1.41
C ALA A 65 11.60 -10.77 -0.02
N LEU A 66 10.58 -10.55 0.81
CA LEU A 66 10.76 -10.05 2.18
C LEU A 66 11.62 -11.02 3.02
N VAL A 67 11.40 -12.33 2.90
CA VAL A 67 12.23 -13.34 3.56
C VAL A 67 13.68 -13.30 3.06
N GLN A 68 13.89 -13.20 1.75
CA GLN A 68 15.24 -13.11 1.17
C GLN A 68 16.02 -11.86 1.63
N HIS A 69 15.31 -10.77 1.90
CA HIS A 69 15.90 -9.53 2.40
C HIS A 69 15.95 -9.44 3.93
N GLY A 70 15.53 -10.48 4.66
CA GLY A 70 15.57 -10.52 6.13
C GLY A 70 14.54 -9.61 6.81
N MET A 71 13.48 -9.22 6.09
CA MET A 71 12.38 -8.41 6.62
C MET A 71 11.25 -9.26 7.22
N LEU A 72 11.29 -10.57 6.96
CA LEU A 72 10.29 -11.54 7.38
C LEU A 72 11.02 -12.87 7.61
N ASP A 73 10.59 -13.66 8.57
CA ASP A 73 11.08 -15.03 8.73
C ASP A 73 10.12 -16.01 8.06
N TYR A 74 10.58 -17.23 7.80
CA TYR A 74 9.69 -18.29 7.32
C TYR A 74 9.98 -19.60 8.04
N ASP A 75 8.97 -20.07 8.77
CA ASP A 75 9.00 -21.37 9.42
C ASP A 75 8.53 -22.46 8.44
N ALA A 76 9.46 -23.33 8.07
CA ALA A 76 9.21 -24.43 7.14
C ALA A 76 8.34 -25.54 7.74
N GLU A 77 8.30 -25.70 9.06
CA GLU A 77 7.50 -26.71 9.76
C GLU A 77 6.03 -26.26 9.82
N THR A 78 5.79 -25.05 10.32
CA THR A 78 4.42 -24.52 10.49
C THR A 78 3.85 -23.83 9.25
N LYS A 79 4.71 -23.57 8.25
CA LYS A 79 4.39 -22.83 7.01
C LYS A 79 3.96 -21.38 7.27
N LEU A 80 4.42 -20.80 8.37
CA LEU A 80 4.15 -19.43 8.76
C LEU A 80 5.26 -18.50 8.26
N TYR A 81 4.82 -17.38 7.72
CA TYR A 81 5.63 -16.18 7.48
C TYR A 81 5.47 -15.23 8.65
#